data_AF-A0ABD3Y1Q7-F1
#
_entry.id   AF-A0ABD3Y1Q7-F1
#
_cell.length_a   1.000
_cell.length_b   1.000
_cell.length_c   1.000
_cell.angle_alpha   90.00
_cell.angle_beta   90.00
_cell.angle_gamma   90.00
#
_symmetry.space_group_name_H-M   'P 1'
#
loop_
_entity.id
_entity.type
_entity.pdbx_description
1 polymer ?
#
loop_
_entity_poly.entity_id
_entity_poly.type
_entity_poly.pdbx_seq_one_letter_code
_entity_poly.pdbx_strand_id
1 'polypeptide(L)'
;MLRVPRSANTSSLLRVPGSTNTLSLLRVPGSMNTSSLLRVPRSKNTSSLLRVPRSKNTSPLLRVPRSKNTSPLLRVPGSTNTSSLLRVPGSMNTSSLLRVPRSKNTSPLLRVPRSMNTSSLLRVPRSKNTSSLLRVPRSKNTTTLLRVPPSKKTSPLLRVPRSKNTSPLLRVTR
;
A
#
# COMPACT_ATOMS: atom_id res chain seq x y z
N MET A 1 -22.97 -11.66 -23.61
CA MET A 1 -21.81 -12.05 -22.76
C MET A 1 -20.55 -12.05 -23.62
N LEU A 2 -19.61 -11.13 -23.38
CA LEU A 2 -18.34 -11.11 -24.12
C LEU A 2 -17.28 -11.90 -23.31
N ARG A 3 -16.94 -13.09 -23.79
CA ARG A 3 -15.92 -13.93 -23.17
C ARG A 3 -14.56 -13.47 -23.67
N VAL A 4 -13.95 -12.52 -22.96
CA VAL A 4 -12.57 -12.10 -23.21
C VAL A 4 -11.66 -13.29 -22.85
N PRO A 5 -10.83 -13.81 -23.78
CA PRO A 5 -9.90 -14.88 -23.45
C PRO A 5 -9.00 -14.43 -22.30
N ARG A 6 -8.55 -15.40 -21.51
CA ARG A 6 -7.71 -15.16 -20.33
C ARG A 6 -6.37 -14.58 -20.80
N SER A 7 -6.26 -13.25 -20.92
CA SER A 7 -4.99 -12.60 -21.25
C SER A 7 -3.98 -12.92 -20.16
N ALA A 8 -2.81 -13.43 -20.55
CA ALA A 8 -1.72 -13.74 -19.63
C ALA A 8 -1.23 -12.48 -18.88
N ASN A 9 -1.44 -11.29 -19.46
CA ASN A 9 -0.95 -10.03 -18.93
C ASN A 9 -2.07 -8.97 -18.86
N THR A 10 -2.09 -8.21 -17.77
CA THR A 10 -2.96 -7.04 -17.60
C THR A 10 -2.15 -5.87 -17.05
N SER A 11 -2.26 -4.73 -17.71
CA SER A 11 -1.70 -3.45 -17.30
C SER A 11 -2.81 -2.41 -17.18
N SER A 12 -2.93 -1.74 -16.03
CA SER A 12 -3.93 -0.68 -15.84
C SER A 12 -3.30 0.56 -15.25
N LEU A 13 -3.56 1.71 -15.86
CA LEU A 13 -3.12 3.01 -15.38
C LEU A 13 -4.34 3.91 -15.21
N LEU A 14 -4.53 4.44 -14.01
CA LEU A 14 -5.53 5.47 -13.74
C LEU A 14 -4.86 6.72 -13.21
N ARG A 15 -5.06 7.83 -13.93
CA ARG A 15 -4.67 9.17 -13.51
C ARG A 15 -5.94 9.97 -13.30
N VAL A 16 -6.17 10.42 -12.07
CA VAL A 16 -7.38 11.18 -11.74
C VAL A 16 -7.14 12.68 -11.95
N PRO A 17 -8.10 13.44 -12.51
CA PRO A 17 -8.02 14.91 -12.61
C PRO A 17 -8.15 15.60 -11.25
N GLY A 18 -7.52 16.76 -11.11
CA GLY A 18 -7.44 17.51 -9.86
C GLY A 18 -8.78 18.09 -9.43
N SER A 19 -9.10 17.99 -8.15
CA SER A 19 -10.29 18.58 -7.54
C SER A 19 -10.02 18.92 -6.08
N THR A 20 -10.88 19.74 -5.46
CA THR A 20 -10.82 20.06 -4.02
C THR A 20 -11.03 18.83 -3.13
N ASN A 21 -11.87 17.89 -3.59
CA ASN A 21 -12.12 16.59 -2.98
C ASN A 21 -11.97 15.50 -4.03
N THR A 22 -10.97 14.64 -3.89
CA THR A 22 -10.70 13.59 -4.88
C THR A 22 -10.98 12.21 -4.29
N LEU A 23 -11.91 11.48 -4.91
CA LEU A 23 -12.15 10.07 -4.69
C LEU A 23 -11.66 9.30 -5.91
N SER A 24 -10.86 8.25 -5.69
CA SER A 24 -10.27 7.47 -6.79
C SER A 24 -10.28 5.99 -6.49
N LEU A 25 -10.86 5.21 -7.38
CA LEU A 25 -10.89 3.75 -7.26
C LEU A 25 -10.36 3.13 -8.54
N LEU A 26 -9.30 2.32 -8.41
CA LEU A 26 -8.82 1.47 -9.49
C LEU A 26 -8.97 0.01 -9.06
N ARG A 27 -9.84 -0.71 -9.78
CA ARG A 27 -9.97 -2.17 -9.69
C ARG A 27 -9.47 -2.79 -10.97
N VAL A 28 -8.46 -3.63 -10.85
CA VAL A 28 -7.82 -4.29 -12.00
C VAL A 28 -8.52 -5.63 -12.26
N PRO A 29 -8.63 -6.11 -13.51
CA PRO A 29 -9.03 -7.48 -13.82
C PRO A 29 -7.98 -8.52 -13.37
N GLY A 30 -8.39 -9.79 -13.23
CA GLY A 30 -7.48 -10.88 -12.89
C GLY A 30 -6.76 -11.43 -14.12
N SER A 31 -5.49 -11.79 -13.96
CA SER A 31 -4.62 -12.30 -15.03
C SER A 31 -3.49 -13.17 -14.44
N MET A 32 -2.60 -13.74 -15.25
CA MET A 32 -1.38 -14.36 -14.73
C MET A 32 -0.40 -13.31 -14.22
N ASN A 33 -0.18 -12.25 -14.98
CA ASN A 33 0.63 -11.09 -14.60
C ASN A 33 -0.24 -9.83 -14.57
N THR A 34 -0.19 -9.11 -13.46
CA THR A 34 -0.98 -7.89 -13.24
C THR A 34 -0.06 -6.76 -12.79
N SER A 35 -0.01 -5.69 -13.58
CA SER A 35 0.67 -4.44 -13.23
C SER A 35 -0.35 -3.32 -13.17
N SER A 36 -0.30 -2.49 -12.11
CA SER A 36 -1.30 -1.45 -11.97
C SER A 36 -0.78 -0.21 -11.27
N LEU A 37 -1.11 0.95 -11.80
CA LEU A 37 -0.73 2.24 -11.26
C LEU A 37 -1.96 3.12 -11.05
N LEU A 38 -2.20 3.53 -9.80
CA LEU A 38 -3.13 4.60 -9.48
C LEU A 38 -2.34 5.83 -9.04
N ARG A 39 -2.44 6.91 -9.84
CA ARG A 39 -1.86 8.21 -9.53
C ARG A 39 -2.96 9.22 -9.30
N VAL A 40 -3.06 9.68 -8.07
CA VAL A 40 -4.03 10.70 -7.66
C VAL A 40 -3.36 12.08 -7.79
N PRO A 41 -4.11 13.17 -8.03
CA PRO A 41 -3.60 14.54 -8.06
C PRO A 41 -3.58 15.19 -6.66
N ARG A 42 -2.98 16.39 -6.55
CA ARG A 42 -2.99 17.18 -5.31
C ARG A 42 -4.41 17.67 -5.06
N SER A 43 -4.83 17.66 -3.81
CA SER A 43 -6.20 17.98 -3.39
C SER A 43 -6.21 18.40 -1.92
N LYS A 44 -7.32 18.96 -1.42
CA LYS A 44 -7.48 19.25 0.02
C LYS A 44 -7.81 17.96 0.77
N ASN A 45 -8.69 17.13 0.21
CA ASN A 45 -9.07 15.84 0.76
C ASN A 45 -8.93 14.75 -0.31
N THR A 46 -8.30 13.64 0.04
CA THR A 46 -8.03 12.56 -0.91
C THR A 46 -8.29 11.20 -0.31
N SER A 47 -9.22 10.45 -0.89
CA SER A 47 -9.41 9.03 -0.60
C SER A 47 -9.12 8.22 -1.85
N SER A 48 -8.29 7.19 -1.73
CA SER A 48 -7.91 6.40 -2.89
C SER A 48 -7.78 4.92 -2.58
N LEU A 49 -8.29 4.11 -3.50
CA LEU A 49 -8.30 2.66 -3.38
C LEU A 49 -7.73 2.01 -4.63
N LEU A 50 -6.65 1.25 -4.46
CA LEU A 50 -6.14 0.33 -5.47
C LEU A 50 -6.40 -1.11 -5.03
N ARG A 51 -7.23 -1.83 -5.79
CA ARG A 51 -7.51 -3.25 -5.57
C ARG A 51 -7.08 -4.05 -6.79
N VAL A 52 -6.01 -4.81 -6.62
CA VAL A 52 -5.62 -5.85 -7.59
C VAL A 52 -6.26 -7.16 -7.15
N PRO A 53 -6.76 -8.01 -8.06
CA PRO A 53 -7.28 -9.35 -7.74
C PRO A 53 -6.15 -10.39 -7.66
N ARG A 54 -6.52 -11.67 -7.54
CA ARG A 54 -5.56 -12.79 -7.52
C ARG A 54 -4.83 -12.92 -8.85
N SER A 55 -3.50 -13.09 -8.82
CA SER A 55 -2.68 -13.40 -10.00
C SER A 55 -1.41 -14.18 -9.61
N LYS A 56 -0.67 -14.72 -10.59
CA LYS A 56 0.62 -15.36 -10.31
C LYS A 56 1.64 -14.29 -9.88
N ASN A 57 1.74 -13.20 -10.64
CA ASN A 57 2.64 -12.09 -10.35
C ASN A 57 1.87 -10.75 -10.30
N THR A 58 1.99 -10.01 -9.19
CA THR A 58 1.34 -8.70 -9.01
C THR A 58 2.35 -7.59 -8.71
N SER A 59 2.24 -6.47 -9.43
CA SER A 59 3.03 -5.25 -9.19
C SER A 59 2.19 -3.96 -9.06
N PRO A 60 1.38 -3.79 -8.00
CA PRO A 60 0.61 -2.57 -7.78
C PRO A 60 1.41 -1.41 -7.17
N LEU A 61 1.14 -0.22 -7.69
CA LEU A 61 1.64 1.05 -7.17
C LEU A 61 0.49 2.04 -6.95
N LEU A 62 0.36 2.52 -5.71
CA LEU A 62 -0.54 3.62 -5.36
C LEU A 62 0.29 4.85 -4.95
N ARG A 63 0.16 5.94 -5.72
CA ARG A 63 0.80 7.22 -5.43
C ARG A 63 -0.25 8.29 -5.23
N VAL A 64 -0.43 8.67 -3.98
CA VAL A 64 -1.15 9.89 -3.60
C VAL A 64 -0.12 11.02 -3.48
N PRO A 65 -0.37 12.25 -3.92
CA PRO A 65 0.51 13.40 -3.73
C PRO A 65 0.11 14.22 -2.50
N ARG A 66 0.73 15.40 -2.30
CA ARG A 66 0.47 16.25 -1.12
C ARG A 66 -0.99 16.67 -1.02
N SER A 67 -1.57 16.53 0.17
CA SER A 67 -2.97 16.90 0.47
C SER A 67 -3.14 17.19 1.97
N LYS A 68 -4.18 17.95 2.37
CA LYS A 68 -4.42 18.23 3.79
C LYS A 68 -4.82 16.96 4.53
N ASN A 69 -5.76 16.18 3.98
CA ASN A 69 -6.21 14.90 4.52
C ASN A 69 -6.09 13.79 3.47
N THR A 70 -5.47 12.66 3.85
CA THR A 70 -5.20 11.55 2.93
C THR A 70 -5.54 10.19 3.52
N SER A 71 -6.29 9.37 2.76
CA SER A 71 -6.70 8.01 3.12
C SER A 71 -6.46 6.98 2.00
N PRO A 72 -5.19 6.69 1.62
CA PRO A 72 -4.88 5.64 0.64
C PRO A 72 -4.96 4.21 1.19
N LEU A 73 -5.57 3.34 0.39
CA LEU A 73 -5.65 1.91 0.63
C LEU A 73 -5.14 1.13 -0.59
N LEU A 74 -4.18 0.24 -0.37
CA LEU A 74 -3.71 -0.71 -1.38
C LEU A 74 -3.98 -2.14 -0.89
N ARG A 75 -4.75 -2.91 -1.67
CA ARG A 75 -5.11 -4.29 -1.34
C ARG A 75 -4.76 -5.25 -2.48
N VAL A 76 -3.99 -6.29 -2.16
CA VAL A 76 -3.57 -7.34 -3.10
C VAL A 76 -3.86 -8.73 -2.52
N PRO A 77 -5.05 -9.30 -2.75
CA PRO A 77 -5.41 -10.61 -2.25
C PRO A 77 -4.86 -11.74 -3.13
N GLY A 78 -4.03 -12.61 -2.55
CA GLY A 78 -3.69 -13.93 -3.08
C GLY A 78 -2.83 -13.93 -4.34
N SER A 79 -1.52 -14.09 -4.21
CA SER A 79 -0.61 -14.23 -5.35
C SER A 79 0.46 -15.30 -5.12
N THR A 80 1.29 -15.62 -6.11
CA THR A 80 2.57 -16.31 -5.83
C THR A 80 3.70 -15.33 -5.55
N ASN A 81 3.81 -14.26 -6.34
CA ASN A 81 4.80 -13.19 -6.14
C ASN A 81 4.10 -11.83 -6.09
N THR A 82 4.37 -11.04 -5.05
CA THR A 82 3.85 -9.66 -4.95
C THR A 82 4.94 -8.67 -4.61
N SER A 83 5.05 -7.63 -5.43
CA SER A 83 5.74 -6.38 -5.10
C SER A 83 4.72 -5.26 -5.05
N SER A 84 4.50 -4.65 -3.88
CA SER A 84 3.46 -3.64 -3.72
C SER A 84 3.99 -2.38 -3.07
N LEU A 85 3.68 -1.22 -3.64
CA LEU A 85 4.16 0.07 -3.15
C LEU A 85 2.99 1.04 -2.91
N LEU A 86 2.90 1.53 -1.68
CA LEU A 86 2.03 2.65 -1.31
C LEU A 86 2.90 3.84 -0.89
N ARG A 87 2.77 4.97 -1.59
CA ARG A 87 3.52 6.21 -1.31
C ARG A 87 2.58 7.40 -1.10
N VAL A 88 2.76 8.08 0.03
CA VAL A 88 1.99 9.28 0.42
C VAL A 88 2.93 10.40 0.89
N PRO A 89 3.41 11.29 0.00
CA PRO A 89 4.26 12.43 0.35
C PRO A 89 3.44 13.59 0.91
N GLY A 90 3.75 14.00 2.15
CA GLY A 90 3.44 15.31 2.73
C GLY A 90 1.96 15.60 2.93
N SER A 91 1.43 15.41 4.14
CA SER A 91 0.03 15.70 4.46
C SER A 91 -0.18 16.11 5.91
N MET A 92 -1.23 16.88 6.22
CA MET A 92 -1.50 17.28 7.61
C MET A 92 -1.99 16.06 8.40
N ASN A 93 -2.98 15.34 7.88
CA ASN A 93 -3.49 14.09 8.44
C ASN A 93 -3.40 12.96 7.42
N THR A 94 -2.78 11.85 7.80
CA THR A 94 -2.66 10.66 6.94
C THR A 94 -3.11 9.41 7.67
N SER A 95 -3.99 8.66 7.03
CA SER A 95 -4.29 7.27 7.36
C SER A 95 -3.94 6.40 6.15
N SER A 96 -2.98 5.49 6.29
CA SER A 96 -2.50 4.68 5.17
C SER A 96 -2.52 3.20 5.49
N LEU A 97 -3.00 2.39 4.54
CA LEU A 97 -3.10 0.95 4.71
C LEU A 97 -2.61 0.21 3.47
N LEU A 98 -1.62 -0.66 3.70
CA LEU A 98 -1.17 -1.63 2.71
C LEU A 98 -1.45 -3.05 3.23
N ARG A 99 -2.22 -3.82 2.47
CA ARG A 99 -2.59 -5.20 2.84
C ARG A 99 -2.34 -6.18 1.71
N VAL A 100 -1.45 -7.14 1.96
CA VAL A 100 -1.09 -8.22 1.03
C VAL A 100 -1.29 -9.58 1.70
N PRO A 101 -2.49 -10.18 1.63
CA PRO A 101 -2.73 -11.51 2.18
C PRO A 101 -2.40 -12.63 1.19
N ARG A 102 -1.76 -13.67 1.72
CA ARG A 102 -1.48 -14.99 1.13
C ARG A 102 -0.61 -14.90 -0.12
N SER A 103 0.69 -15.08 0.03
CA SER A 103 1.59 -15.19 -1.12
C SER A 103 2.81 -16.07 -0.85
N LYS A 104 3.56 -16.51 -1.86
CA LYS A 104 4.81 -17.27 -1.62
C LYS A 104 5.97 -16.32 -1.34
N ASN A 105 6.10 -15.27 -2.15
CA ASN A 105 7.13 -14.24 -2.02
C ASN A 105 6.47 -12.85 -2.01
N THR A 106 6.76 -12.05 -0.99
CA THR A 106 6.17 -10.71 -0.85
C THR A 106 7.19 -9.65 -0.48
N SER A 107 7.14 -8.54 -1.21
CA SER A 107 7.95 -7.34 -0.97
C SER A 107 7.09 -6.07 -0.82
N PRO A 108 6.27 -5.94 0.25
CA PRO A 108 5.46 -4.76 0.47
C PRO A 108 6.26 -3.58 1.05
N LEU A 109 6.03 -2.39 0.48
CA LEU A 109 6.62 -1.14 0.93
C LEU A 109 5.53 -0.09 1.18
N LEU A 110 5.49 0.43 2.40
CA LEU A 110 4.67 1.59 2.78
C LEU A 110 5.57 2.76 3.17
N ARG A 111 5.42 3.89 2.46
CA ARG A 111 6.18 5.11 2.71
C ARG A 111 5.26 6.31 2.87
N VAL A 112 5.31 6.94 4.04
CA VAL A 112 4.55 8.16 4.37
C VAL A 112 5.50 9.25 4.87
N PRO A 113 6.07 10.10 4.00
CA PRO A 113 6.93 11.22 4.40
C PRO A 113 6.14 12.41 4.96
N ARG A 114 6.55 12.95 6.12
CA ARG A 114 6.17 14.26 6.70
C ARG A 114 4.67 14.46 6.92
N SER A 115 4.20 14.34 8.16
CA SER A 115 2.80 14.62 8.49
C SER A 115 2.61 15.10 9.93
N MET A 116 1.56 15.86 10.23
CA MET A 116 1.26 16.26 11.62
C MET A 116 0.73 15.07 12.41
N ASN A 117 -0.28 14.39 11.87
CA ASN A 117 -0.88 13.18 12.44
C ASN A 117 -0.82 12.04 11.44
N THR A 118 -0.15 10.95 11.81
CA THR A 118 0.00 9.78 10.95
C THR A 118 -0.50 8.51 11.62
N SER A 119 -1.41 7.82 10.95
CA SER A 119 -1.71 6.41 11.18
C SER A 119 -1.25 5.60 9.96
N SER A 120 -0.46 4.56 10.20
CA SER A 120 0.02 3.70 9.12
C SER A 120 -0.01 2.25 9.51
N LEU A 121 -0.50 1.42 8.58
CA LEU A 121 -0.61 -0.01 8.80
C LEU A 121 -0.12 -0.78 7.57
N LEU A 122 0.85 -1.66 7.78
CA LEU A 122 1.31 -2.63 6.78
C LEU A 122 1.07 -4.03 7.34
N ARG A 123 0.20 -4.81 6.69
CA ARG A 123 -0.13 -6.18 7.12
C ARG A 123 0.10 -7.18 5.98
N VAL A 124 0.90 -8.21 6.26
CA VAL A 124 1.32 -9.25 5.29
C VAL A 124 0.89 -10.67 5.72
N PRO A 125 -0.38 -11.09 5.64
CA PRO A 125 -0.77 -12.42 6.10
C PRO A 125 -0.18 -13.59 5.27
N ARG A 126 0.42 -14.59 5.93
CA ARG A 126 0.91 -15.89 5.39
C ARG A 126 1.80 -15.79 4.14
N SER A 127 3.11 -15.90 4.34
CA SER A 127 4.09 -15.99 3.25
C SER A 127 5.16 -17.05 3.49
N LYS A 128 5.87 -17.51 2.45
CA LYS A 128 7.09 -18.32 2.61
C LYS A 128 8.32 -17.42 2.77
N ASN A 129 8.43 -16.37 1.95
CA ASN A 129 9.49 -15.37 2.01
C ASN A 129 8.90 -13.96 2.07
N THR A 130 9.35 -13.15 3.02
CA THR A 130 8.81 -11.80 3.25
C THR A 130 9.91 -10.78 3.49
N SER A 131 9.90 -9.73 2.68
CA SER A 131 10.68 -8.50 2.90
C SER A 131 9.68 -7.34 3.07
N SER A 132 9.49 -6.83 4.28
CA SER A 132 8.50 -5.78 4.52
C SER A 132 9.17 -4.51 5.02
N LEU A 133 8.85 -3.36 4.43
CA LEU A 133 9.39 -2.08 4.86
C LEU A 133 8.27 -1.07 5.15
N LEU A 134 8.22 -0.58 6.38
CA LEU A 134 7.39 0.54 6.80
C LEU A 134 8.29 1.71 7.18
N ARG A 135 8.16 2.83 6.45
CA ARG A 135 8.94 4.05 6.69
C ARG A 135 8.03 5.26 6.88
N VAL A 136 8.02 5.80 8.09
CA VAL A 136 7.26 7.02 8.46
C VAL A 136 8.22 8.04 9.08
N PRO A 137 8.75 9.01 8.29
CA PRO A 137 9.58 10.12 8.75
C PRO A 137 8.79 11.31 9.30
N ARG A 138 9.28 11.92 10.38
CA ARG A 138 8.94 13.26 10.92
C ARG A 138 7.44 13.53 11.05
N SER A 139 6.95 13.49 12.29
CA SER A 139 5.57 13.88 12.61
C SER A 139 5.43 14.54 13.97
N LYS A 140 4.24 15.06 14.30
CA LYS A 140 3.91 15.44 15.68
C LYS A 140 3.32 14.26 16.45
N ASN A 141 2.40 13.53 15.83
CA ASN A 141 1.78 12.33 16.38
C ASN A 141 1.90 11.18 15.38
N THR A 142 2.32 10.00 15.83
CA THR A 142 2.41 8.82 14.97
C THR A 142 2.02 7.54 15.66
N THR A 143 1.08 6.83 15.02
CA THR A 143 0.80 5.43 15.27
C THR A 143 1.23 4.64 14.04
N THR A 144 2.08 3.63 14.26
CA THR A 144 2.51 2.73 13.18
C THR A 144 2.36 1.29 13.62
N LEU A 145 1.80 0.46 12.73
CA LEU A 145 1.71 -0.98 12.94
C LEU A 145 2.34 -1.70 11.74
N LEU A 146 3.42 -2.42 12.00
CA LEU A 146 3.95 -3.41 11.07
C LEU A 146 3.62 -4.81 11.61
N ARG A 147 2.73 -5.53 10.92
CA ARG A 147 2.37 -6.91 11.29
C ARG A 147 2.81 -7.90 10.23
N VAL A 148 3.77 -8.75 10.60
CA VAL A 148 4.31 -9.82 9.75
C VAL A 148 4.17 -11.17 10.47
N PRO A 149 3.32 -12.09 10.00
CA PRO A 149 3.13 -13.43 10.53
C PRO A 149 4.18 -14.44 10.04
N PRO A 150 4.13 -15.71 10.49
CA PRO A 150 5.22 -16.66 10.32
C PRO A 150 5.54 -16.89 8.85
N SER A 151 6.83 -16.90 8.52
CA SER A 151 7.34 -17.28 7.20
C SER A 151 8.69 -17.98 7.35
N LYS A 152 9.10 -18.78 6.35
CA LYS A 152 10.39 -19.47 6.39
C LYS A 152 11.57 -18.50 6.38
N LYS A 153 11.42 -17.33 5.72
CA LYS A 153 12.43 -16.26 5.70
C LYS A 153 11.73 -14.90 5.81
N THR A 154 11.98 -14.17 6.91
CA THR A 154 11.37 -12.86 7.17
C THR A 154 12.45 -11.82 7.47
N SER A 155 12.40 -10.68 6.77
CA SER A 155 13.25 -9.51 7.02
C SER A 155 12.39 -8.23 7.13
N PRO A 156 11.69 -8.02 8.26
CA PRO A 156 10.87 -6.84 8.45
C PRO A 156 11.69 -5.64 8.93
N LEU A 157 11.46 -4.47 8.34
CA LEU A 157 12.07 -3.21 8.76
C LEU A 157 10.98 -2.19 9.07
N LEU A 158 10.98 -1.72 10.32
CA LEU A 158 10.17 -0.60 10.79
C LEU A 158 11.09 0.59 11.07
N ARG A 159 10.91 1.70 10.35
CA ARG A 159 11.67 2.93 10.59
C ARG A 159 10.74 4.10 10.89
N VAL A 160 10.79 4.57 12.13
CA VAL A 160 10.03 5.72 12.64
C VAL A 160 10.99 6.73 13.30
N PRO A 161 11.45 7.78 12.59
CA PRO A 161 12.27 8.86 13.13
C PRO A 161 11.42 9.95 13.81
N ARG A 162 11.98 10.58 14.86
CA ARG A 162 11.58 11.84 15.55
C ARG A 162 10.11 12.26 15.41
N SER A 163 9.35 12.09 16.49
CA SER A 163 8.00 12.61 16.69
C SER A 163 7.79 13.03 18.14
N LYS A 164 6.85 13.96 18.40
CA LYS A 164 6.54 14.38 19.78
C LYS A 164 5.84 13.24 20.53
N ASN A 165 4.90 12.57 19.88
CA ASN A 165 4.18 11.42 20.42
C ASN A 165 4.24 10.25 19.44
N THR A 166 4.82 9.12 19.85
CA THR A 166 5.03 7.96 18.98
C THR A 166 4.57 6.67 19.65
N SER A 167 3.76 5.88 18.94
CA SER A 167 3.37 4.52 19.32
C SER A 167 3.69 3.56 18.16
N PRO A 168 4.96 3.18 17.97
CA PRO A 168 5.34 2.20 16.96
C PRO A 168 5.18 0.78 17.49
N LEU A 169 4.54 -0.08 16.71
CA LEU A 169 4.39 -1.50 17.04
C LEU A 169 4.86 -2.36 15.88
N LEU A 170 5.93 -3.11 16.12
CA LEU A 170 6.39 -4.19 15.25
C LEU A 170 5.94 -5.51 15.86
N ARG A 171 5.01 -6.20 15.19
CA ARG A 171 4.61 -7.55 15.57
C ARG A 171 5.06 -8.55 14.52
N VAL A 172 6.14 -9.27 14.84
CA VAL A 172 6.56 -10.47 14.11
C VAL A 172 6.02 -11.67 14.90
N THR A 173 5.01 -12.37 14.39
CA THR A 173 4.52 -13.59 15.06
C THR A 173 5.30 -14.78 14.53
N ARG A 174 5.95 -15.54 15.42
CA ARG A 174 6.50 -16.87 15.13
C ARG A 174 5.38 -17.88 14.93
#